data_AF-A0A844EKB5-F1
#
_entry.id   AF-A0A844EKB5-F1
#
_cell.length_a   1.000
_cell.length_b   1.000
_cell.length_c   1.000
_cell.angle_alpha   90.00
_cell.angle_beta   90.00
_cell.angle_gamma   90.00
#
_symmetry.space_group_name_H-M   'P 1'
#
loop_
_entity.id
_entity.type
_entity.pdbx_description
1 polymer ?
#
loop_
_entity_poly.entity_id
_entity_poly.type
_entity_poly.pdbx_seq_one_letter_code
_entity_poly.pdbx_strand_id
1 'polypeptide(L)'
;MRQRVITAVVALLIFIPIIIMGGIWVDIAALVLGIVAISEILVMKKKLLISPESIIAYLGVSVLILPDSWVGFLPGHISQTFVFFLFVLMLLLMT
;
A
#
# COMPACT_ATOMS: atom_id res chain seq x y z
N MET A 1 -29.71 4.30 -7.51
CA MET A 1 -29.26 2.99 -8.05
C MET A 1 -28.30 3.12 -9.23
N ARG A 2 -28.57 3.95 -10.24
CA ARG A 2 -27.72 4.08 -11.45
C ARG A 2 -26.24 4.46 -11.15
N GLN A 3 -25.99 5.36 -10.21
CA GLN A 3 -24.62 5.80 -9.87
C GLN A 3 -23.73 4.66 -9.35
N ARG A 4 -24.26 3.77 -8.50
CA ARG A 4 -23.52 2.62 -7.95
C ARG A 4 -23.13 1.61 -9.04
N VAL A 5 -24.01 1.43 -10.04
CA VAL A 5 -23.75 0.54 -11.17
C VAL A 5 -22.67 1.12 -12.08
N ILE A 6 -22.76 2.42 -12.40
CA ILE A 6 -21.80 3.09 -13.27
C ILE A 6 -20.39 3.06 -12.66
N THR A 7 -20.24 3.34 -11.36
CA THR A 7 -18.93 3.31 -10.69
C THR A 7 -18.31 1.91 -10.67
N ALA A 8 -19.12 0.87 -10.50
CA ALA A 8 -18.64 -0.52 -10.52
C ALA A 8 -18.15 -0.92 -11.92
N VAL A 9 -18.88 -0.54 -12.97
CA VAL A 9 -18.49 -0.80 -14.37
C VAL A 9 -17.18 -0.08 -14.70
N VAL A 10 -17.03 1.18 -14.29
CA VAL A 10 -15.79 1.95 -14.52
C VAL A 10 -14.60 1.30 -13.81
N ALA A 11 -14.76 0.91 -12.54
CA ALA A 11 -13.70 0.22 -11.81
C ALA A 11 -13.29 -1.08 -12.52
N LEU A 12 -14.26 -1.88 -12.97
CA LEU A 12 -14.03 -3.14 -13.67
C LEU A 12 -13.31 -2.94 -15.01
N LEU A 13 -13.68 -1.90 -15.76
CA LEU A 13 -13.06 -1.55 -17.04
C LEU A 13 -11.60 -1.13 -16.87
N ILE A 14 -11.23 -0.54 -15.72
CA ILE A 14 -9.84 -0.17 -15.40
C ILE A 14 -9.07 -1.38 -14.85
N PHE A 15 -9.68 -2.17 -13.96
CA PHE A 15 -8.99 -3.24 -13.24
C PHE A 15 -8.68 -4.46 -14.13
N ILE A 16 -9.57 -4.81 -15.05
CA ILE A 16 -9.38 -5.98 -15.94
C ILE A 16 -8.13 -5.82 -16.83
N PRO A 17 -7.93 -4.71 -17.56
CA PRO A 17 -6.73 -4.52 -18.37
C PRO A 17 -5.44 -4.56 -17.53
N ILE A 18 -5.46 -3.97 -16.33
CA ILE A 18 -4.30 -3.97 -15.43
C ILE A 18 -3.89 -5.39 -15.06
N ILE A 19 -4.86 -6.25 -14.71
CA ILE A 19 -4.61 -7.65 -14.37
C ILE A 19 -4.07 -8.43 -15.59
N ILE A 20 -4.65 -8.22 -16.77
CA ILE A 20 -4.23 -8.92 -18.00
C ILE A 20 -2.80 -8.53 -18.39
N MET A 21 -2.44 -7.25 -18.25
CA MET A 21 -1.12 -6.75 -18.61
C MET A 21 -0.04 -7.22 -17.62
N GLY A 22 -0.42 -7.43 -16.36
CA GLY A 22 0.43 -8.04 -15.34
C GLY A 22 1.68 -7.21 -14.98
N GLY A 23 2.54 -7.82 -14.16
CA GLY A 23 3.83 -7.24 -13.75
C GLY A 23 3.68 -5.86 -13.12
N ILE A 24 4.47 -4.91 -13.62
CA ILE A 24 4.57 -3.54 -13.08
C ILE A 24 3.23 -2.80 -12.95
N TRP A 25 2.26 -3.09 -13.83
CA TRP A 25 0.94 -2.46 -13.78
C TRP A 25 0.15 -2.88 -12.55
N VAL A 26 0.24 -4.16 -12.19
CA VAL A 26 -0.38 -4.71 -10.99
C VAL A 26 0.35 -4.21 -9.75
N ASP A 27 1.68 -4.15 -9.79
CA ASP A 27 2.49 -3.67 -8.67
C ASP A 27 2.15 -2.22 -8.31
N ILE A 28 2.06 -1.34 -9.31
CA ILE A 28 1.68 0.07 -9.10
C ILE A 28 0.24 0.18 -8.60
N ALA A 29 -0.70 -0.58 -9.18
CA ALA A 29 -2.08 -0.57 -8.74
C ALA A 29 -2.23 -1.05 -7.28
N ALA A 30 -1.50 -2.10 -6.91
CA ALA A 30 -1.46 -2.61 -5.55
C ALA A 30 -0.87 -1.58 -4.58
N LEU A 31 0.19 -0.87 -4.97
CA LEU A 31 0.79 0.18 -4.15
C LEU A 31 -0.20 1.33 -3.87
N VAL A 32 -0.86 1.84 -4.92
CA VAL A 32 -1.85 2.91 -4.78
C VAL A 32 -3.02 2.46 -3.90
N LEU A 33 -3.56 1.26 -4.14
CA LEU A 33 -4.65 0.73 -3.34
C LEU A 33 -4.25 0.48 -1.87
N GLY A 34 -3.02 0.03 -1.62
CA GLY A 34 -2.50 -0.15 -0.27
C GLY A 34 -2.43 1.16 0.53
N ILE A 35 -2.02 2.25 -0.12
CA ILE A 35 -1.99 3.59 0.50
C ILE A 35 -3.40 4.07 0.81
N VAL A 36 -4.36 3.89 -0.12
CA VAL A 36 -5.77 4.23 0.12
C VAL A 36 -6.33 3.41 1.29
N ALA A 37 -6.05 2.11 1.35
CA ALA A 37 -6.50 1.24 2.43
C ALA A 37 -5.99 1.70 3.81
N ILE A 38 -4.71 2.07 3.92
CA ILE A 38 -4.17 2.60 5.19
C ILE A 38 -4.76 3.97 5.54
N SER A 39 -5.00 4.81 4.53
CA SER A 39 -5.65 6.10 4.73
C SER A 39 -7.03 5.91 5.36
N GLU A 40 -7.83 4.98 4.83
CA GLU A 40 -9.16 4.65 5.38
C GLU A 40 -9.06 4.10 6.81
N ILE A 41 -8.10 3.21 7.09
CA ILE A 41 -7.88 2.67 8.44
C ILE A 41 -7.50 3.78 9.44
N LEU A 42 -6.65 4.73 9.05
CA LEU A 42 -6.25 5.85 9.90
C LEU A 42 -7.42 6.80 10.18
N VAL A 43 -8.25 7.08 9.17
CA VAL A 43 -9.50 7.84 9.34
C VAL A 43 -10.44 7.13 10.31
N MET A 44 -10.61 5.81 10.17
CA MET A 44 -11.44 5.02 11.08
C MET A 44 -10.95 5.09 12.53
N LYS A 45 -9.63 5.13 12.72
CA LYS A 45 -9.00 5.30 14.05
C LYS A 45 -8.98 6.74 14.57
N LYS A 46 -9.58 7.69 13.84
CA LYS A 46 -9.57 9.14 14.16
C LYS A 46 -8.17 9.73 14.36
N LYS A 47 -7.15 9.14 13.73
CA LYS A 47 -5.78 9.68 13.73
C LYS A 47 -5.63 10.72 12.62
N LEU A 48 -4.75 11.71 12.83
CA LEU A 48 -4.41 12.70 11.81
C LEU A 48 -3.66 12.01 10.66
N LEU A 49 -4.11 12.20 9.43
CA LEU A 49 -3.50 11.62 8.23
C LEU A 49 -2.03 12.04 8.01
N ILE A 50 -1.63 13.17 8.62
CA ILE A 50 -0.28 13.75 8.53
C ILE A 50 0.37 13.71 9.93
N SER A 51 0.24 12.58 10.63
CA SER A 51 0.98 12.35 11.87
C SER A 51 2.27 11.57 11.60
N PRO A 52 3.31 11.68 12.46
CA PRO A 52 4.53 10.89 12.32
C PRO A 52 4.25 9.38 12.24
N GLU A 53 3.29 8.89 13.03
CA GLU A 53 2.89 7.47 13.02
C GLU A 53 2.22 7.08 11.70
N SER A 54 1.41 7.97 11.12
CA SER A 54 0.74 7.73 9.84
C SER A 54 1.73 7.60 8.70
N ILE A 55 2.79 8.43 8.69
CA ILE A 55 3.88 8.34 7.70
C ILE A 55 4.58 6.99 7.79
N ILE A 56 4.90 6.54 9.00
CA ILE A 56 5.55 5.24 9.22
C ILE A 56 4.63 4.10 8.77
N ALA A 57 3.32 4.20 9.03
CA ALA A 57 2.34 3.21 8.58
C ALA A 57 2.23 3.13 7.05
N TYR A 58 2.22 4.27 6.35
CA TYR A 58 2.23 4.30 4.89
C TYR A 58 3.52 3.70 4.31
N LEU A 59 4.68 4.01 4.90
CA LEU A 59 5.96 3.44 4.48
C LEU A 59 6.02 1.94 4.72
N GLY A 60 5.56 1.47 5.88
CA GLY A 60 5.48 0.04 6.20
C GLY A 60 4.66 -0.74 5.18
N VAL A 61 3.45 -0.26 4.87
CA VAL A 61 2.60 -0.94 3.87
C VAL A 61 3.17 -0.84 2.46
N SER A 62 3.79 0.27 2.10
CA SER A 62 4.45 0.41 0.78
C SER A 62 5.57 -0.62 0.63
N VAL A 63 6.39 -0.81 1.66
CA VAL A 63 7.46 -1.83 1.64
C VAL A 63 6.90 -3.24 1.63
N LEU A 64 5.77 -3.50 2.29
CA LEU A 64 5.14 -4.82 2.26
C LEU A 64 4.60 -5.19 0.87
N ILE A 65 4.09 -4.19 0.13
CA ILE A 65 3.47 -4.39 -1.19
C ILE A 65 4.49 -4.36 -2.33
N LEU A 66 5.64 -3.70 -2.13
CA LEU A 66 6.70 -3.62 -3.13
C LEU A 66 7.11 -5.02 -3.63
N PRO A 67 7.30 -5.22 -4.94
CA PRO A 67 7.75 -6.51 -5.46
C PRO A 67 9.24 -6.74 -5.19
N ASP A 68 9.63 -8.02 -5.09
CA ASP A 68 11.02 -8.44 -4.86
C ASP A 68 12.01 -7.90 -5.93
N SER A 69 11.51 -7.62 -7.14
CA SER A 69 12.29 -7.03 -8.23
C SER A 69 12.72 -5.59 -7.96
N TRP A 70 11.98 -4.85 -7.12
CA TRP A 70 12.25 -3.45 -6.82
C TRP A 70 13.08 -3.27 -5.56
N VAL A 71 13.16 -4.29 -4.69
CA VAL A 71 14.01 -4.29 -3.48
C VAL A 71 15.47 -4.62 -3.77
N GLY A 72 15.88 -4.70 -5.04
CA GLY A 72 17.28 -4.88 -5.43
C GLY A 72 18.24 -3.76 -4.98
N PHE A 73 17.71 -2.64 -4.46
CA PHE A 73 18.51 -1.60 -3.80
C PHE A 73 18.93 -1.96 -2.37
N LEU A 74 18.30 -2.95 -1.75
CA LEU A 74 18.60 -3.36 -0.38
C LEU A 74 19.85 -4.25 -0.34
N PRO A 75 20.71 -4.09 0.68
CA PRO A 75 21.86 -4.98 0.87
C PRO A 75 21.40 -6.43 1.00
N GLY A 76 22.14 -7.40 0.43
CA GLY A 76 21.72 -8.81 0.36
C GLY A 76 21.49 -9.53 1.70
N HIS A 77 21.74 -8.87 2.84
CA HIS A 77 21.44 -9.34 4.19
C HIS A 77 20.14 -8.75 4.78
N ILE A 78 19.50 -7.80 4.09
CA ILE A 78 18.27 -7.16 4.52
C ILE A 78 17.10 -7.68 3.67
N SER A 79 16.20 -8.43 4.30
CA SER A 79 14.97 -8.88 3.64
C SER A 79 13.90 -7.78 3.68
N GLN A 80 12.99 -7.79 2.71
CA GLN A 80 11.81 -6.91 2.69
C GLN A 80 11.00 -7.05 3.98
N THR A 81 10.82 -8.28 4.46
CA THR A 81 10.14 -8.59 5.73
C THR A 81 10.84 -7.94 6.93
N PHE A 82 12.18 -7.93 6.95
CA PHE A 82 12.93 -7.26 8.01
C PHE A 82 12.65 -5.75 8.03
N VAL A 83 12.66 -5.09 6.86
CA VAL A 83 12.36 -3.65 6.75
C VAL A 83 10.92 -3.35 7.18
N PHE A 84 9.97 -4.20 6.77
CA PHE A 84 8.59 -4.10 7.22
C PHE A 84 8.50 -4.17 8.75
N PHE A 85 9.12 -5.16 9.38
CA PHE A 85 9.13 -5.28 10.84
C PHE A 85 9.87 -4.14 11.54
N LEU A 86 10.88 -3.54 10.91
CA LEU A 86 11.53 -2.34 11.42
C LEU A 86 10.55 -1.17 11.52
N PHE A 87 9.70 -0.94 10.51
CA PHE A 87 8.65 0.06 10.58
C PHE A 87 7.59 -0.26 11.64
N VAL A 88 7.23 -1.54 11.79
CA VAL A 88 6.31 -1.97 12.87
C VAL A 88 6.92 -1.69 14.24
N LEU A 89 8.20 -1.98 14.46
CA LEU A 89 8.90 -1.66 15.71
C LEU A 89 8.94 -0.16 15.98
N MET A 90 9.16 0.66 14.93
CA MET A 90 9.15 2.11 15.05
C MET A 90 7.76 2.64 15.44
N LEU A 91 6.68 2.07 14.90
CA LEU A 91 5.31 2.38 15.31
C LEU A 91 5.04 2.02 16.77
N LEU A 92 5.54 0.86 17.22
CA LEU A 92 5.40 0.41 18.61
C LEU A 92 6.18 1.29 19.59
N LEU A 93 7.30 1.88 19.15
CA LEU A 93 8.10 2.78 19.99
C LEU A 93 7.47 4.17 20.10
N MET A 94 6.76 4.63 19.06
CA MET A 94 6.12 5.95 19.04
C MET A 94 4.70 5.98 19.62
N THR A 95 4.04 4.83 19.76
CA THR A 95 2.69 4.71 20.32
C THR A 95 2.74 4.48 21.83
#